data_AF-A0A2A6B8T6-F1
#
_entry.id   AF-A0A2A6B8T6-F1
#
_cell.length_a   1.000
_cell.length_b   1.000
_cell.length_c   1.000
_cell.angle_alpha   90.00
_cell.angle_beta   90.00
_cell.angle_gamma   90.00
#
_symmetry.space_group_name_H-M   'P 1'
#
loop_
_entity.id
_entity.type
_entity.pdbx_description
1 polymer ?
#
loop_
_entity_poly.entity_id
_entity_poly.type
_entity_poly.pdbx_seq_one_letter_code
_entity_poly.pdbx_strand_id
1 'polypeptide(L)'
;MLLTTSFLLLVVHLTSQKSPNIAFDLSHLVVGEYPWDIDGPCQVYVERLSVAIGKIVQCAANFTIPPKVCTNCIEEYMDYKYVEYDTKHVTNVTSLDNTTCSDVIYRNYLLSYVNELSQSVDSRIWDISRCGDCLTPIWDYENNTKNYDYSLKVIDFKMNDTARLWNHVWNCSTAQKREKEYVPVTITAGLLVLFTVFFYLSSYIQGGGEARRFVQYSRLTDPRPARQHLLSTTASDANLSSRASRLDTSLDKSIVSSSPSPQPTRLILGRDMSHKAAPLEEGVDQLGQWRERCADHVADLKQLLDDCNDRVNSRTNTEETCHQEMVDYIHHLDDCAMPKAFAALK
;
A
#
# COMPACT_ATOMS: atom_id res chain seq x y z
N MET A 1 -40.51 -36.40 26.56
CA MET A 1 -39.92 -35.20 27.22
C MET A 1 -38.64 -35.48 28.01
N LEU A 2 -38.28 -36.72 28.37
CA LEU A 2 -37.04 -37.01 29.14
C LEU A 2 -35.81 -37.33 28.27
N LEU A 3 -35.98 -37.71 27.00
CA LEU A 3 -34.85 -38.02 26.10
C LEU A 3 -34.28 -36.77 25.40
N THR A 4 -35.08 -35.71 25.24
CA THR A 4 -34.65 -34.47 24.58
C THR A 4 -33.82 -33.56 25.49
N THR A 5 -34.04 -33.63 26.81
CA THR A 5 -33.27 -32.87 27.79
C THR A 5 -31.88 -33.44 28.02
N SER A 6 -31.72 -34.77 27.91
CA SER A 6 -30.42 -35.43 28.04
C SER A 6 -29.51 -35.17 26.82
N PHE A 7 -30.08 -35.08 25.61
CA PHE A 7 -29.32 -34.76 24.40
C PHE A 7 -28.84 -33.29 24.39
N LEU A 8 -29.67 -32.35 24.89
CA LEU A 8 -29.29 -30.94 25.03
C LEU A 8 -28.16 -30.74 26.06
N LEU A 9 -28.17 -31.49 27.17
CA LEU A 9 -27.07 -31.44 28.16
C LEU A 9 -25.76 -32.01 27.62
N LEU A 10 -25.81 -33.03 26.76
CA LEU A 10 -24.61 -33.61 26.15
C LEU A 10 -24.01 -32.69 25.07
N VAL A 11 -24.84 -31.99 24.31
CA VAL A 11 -24.40 -31.00 23.31
C VAL A 11 -23.79 -29.77 23.97
N VAL A 12 -24.35 -29.28 25.09
CA VAL A 12 -23.77 -28.15 25.85
C VAL A 12 -22.41 -28.52 26.45
N HIS A 13 -22.20 -29.78 26.86
CA HIS A 13 -20.89 -30.22 27.34
C HIS A 13 -19.84 -30.37 26.24
N LEU A 14 -20.21 -30.68 24.99
CA LEU A 14 -19.27 -30.83 23.88
C LEU A 14 -18.88 -29.50 23.21
N THR A 15 -19.67 -28.44 23.34
CA THR A 15 -19.34 -27.11 22.78
C THR A 15 -18.55 -26.20 23.75
N SER A 16 -18.31 -26.65 24.97
CA SER A 16 -17.51 -25.91 25.97
C SER A 16 -16.10 -26.48 26.14
N GLN A 17 -15.53 -27.10 25.11
CA GLN A 17 -14.09 -27.29 25.05
C GLN A 17 -13.47 -26.07 24.36
N LYS A 18 -13.48 -24.96 25.11
CA LYS A 18 -12.57 -23.85 24.90
C LYS A 18 -11.17 -24.47 24.88
N SER A 19 -10.42 -24.27 23.79
CA SER A 19 -9.03 -24.72 23.68
C SER A 19 -8.33 -24.52 25.02
N PRO A 20 -7.59 -25.51 25.54
CA PRO A 20 -6.66 -25.19 26.59
C PRO A 20 -5.75 -24.11 26.00
N ASN A 21 -5.89 -22.88 26.49
CA ASN A 21 -4.80 -21.94 26.41
C ASN A 21 -3.62 -22.73 26.95
N ILE A 22 -2.65 -23.03 26.09
CA ILE A 22 -1.33 -23.43 26.53
C ILE A 22 -0.77 -22.15 27.15
N ALA A 23 -1.26 -21.80 28.34
CA ALA A 23 -0.50 -21.01 29.27
C ALA A 23 0.69 -21.89 29.57
N PHE A 24 1.81 -21.56 28.92
CA PHE A 24 3.09 -22.12 29.29
C PHE A 24 3.31 -21.68 30.73
N ASP A 25 2.99 -22.57 31.66
CA ASP A 25 3.13 -22.33 33.08
C ASP A 25 4.63 -22.30 33.39
N LEU A 26 5.18 -21.09 33.31
CA LEU A 26 6.58 -20.77 33.58
C LEU A 26 6.89 -20.84 35.08
N SER A 27 6.00 -21.37 35.92
CA SER A 27 6.28 -21.61 37.34
C SER A 27 7.08 -22.88 37.60
N HIS A 28 7.27 -23.75 36.59
CA HIS A 28 8.02 -24.99 36.72
C HIS A 28 9.50 -24.92 36.26
N LEU A 29 9.96 -23.79 35.71
CA LEU A 29 11.38 -23.49 35.54
C LEU A 29 11.92 -22.82 36.81
N VAL A 30 11.72 -23.47 37.96
CA VAL A 30 12.62 -23.23 39.09
C VAL A 30 13.97 -23.77 38.63
N VAL A 31 14.81 -22.88 38.11
CA VAL A 31 16.25 -23.11 37.98
C VAL A 31 16.70 -23.37 39.41
N GLY A 32 16.78 -24.66 39.74
CA GLY A 32 17.39 -25.10 40.98
C GLY A 32 18.74 -24.42 41.06
N GLU A 33 19.01 -23.78 42.18
CA GLU A 33 20.26 -23.10 42.49
C GLU A 33 21.37 -24.16 42.53
N TYR A 34 21.79 -24.61 41.37
CA TYR A 34 22.88 -25.56 41.23
C TYR A 34 24.14 -24.78 41.54
N PRO A 35 24.96 -25.21 42.51
CA PRO A 35 26.14 -24.45 42.95
C PRO A 35 27.23 -24.28 41.88
N TRP A 36 27.03 -24.86 40.69
CA TRP A 36 27.89 -24.73 39.51
C TRP A 36 27.32 -23.81 38.43
N ASP A 37 26.12 -23.24 38.63
CA ASP A 37 25.53 -22.27 37.70
C ASP A 37 26.11 -20.87 37.97
N ILE A 38 27.24 -20.60 37.31
CA ILE A 38 27.98 -19.33 37.39
C ILE A 38 27.10 -18.15 36.94
N ASP A 39 26.18 -18.39 35.99
CA ASP A 39 25.38 -17.35 35.33
C ASP A 39 23.94 -17.24 35.87
N GLY A 40 23.63 -17.94 36.97
CA GLY A 40 22.33 -17.91 37.64
C GLY A 40 21.75 -16.49 37.85
N PRO A 41 22.54 -15.47 38.29
CA PRO A 41 22.06 -14.09 38.42
C PRO A 41 21.62 -13.45 37.09
N CYS A 42 22.18 -13.88 35.97
CA CYS A 42 21.89 -13.35 34.63
C CYS A 42 20.69 -14.05 33.97
N GLN A 43 20.29 -15.23 34.48
CA GLN A 43 19.25 -16.08 33.90
C GLN A 43 17.89 -15.37 33.77
N VAL A 44 17.54 -14.49 34.70
CA VAL A 44 16.28 -13.71 34.66
C VAL A 44 16.19 -12.83 33.41
N TYR A 45 17.32 -12.27 32.97
CA TYR A 45 17.38 -11.43 31.77
C TYR A 45 17.28 -12.28 30.49
N VAL A 46 17.95 -13.43 30.48
CA VAL A 46 17.87 -14.43 29.40
C VAL A 46 16.43 -14.90 29.23
N GLU A 47 15.75 -15.23 30.33
CA GLU A 47 14.36 -15.68 30.32
C GLU A 47 13.44 -14.60 29.76
N ARG A 48 13.53 -13.37 30.26
CA ARG A 48 12.72 -12.23 29.78
C ARG A 48 12.92 -12.00 28.28
N LEU A 49 14.17 -12.03 27.81
CA LEU A 49 14.50 -11.86 26.40
C LEU A 49 13.98 -13.03 25.56
N SER A 50 14.09 -14.27 26.04
CA SER A 50 13.59 -15.46 25.36
C SER A 50 12.06 -15.42 25.15
N VAL A 51 11.31 -14.96 26.16
CA VAL A 51 9.86 -14.81 26.07
C VAL A 51 9.48 -13.73 25.06
N ALA A 52 10.21 -12.61 25.03
CA ALA A 52 9.96 -11.54 24.07
C ALA A 52 10.24 -11.99 22.62
N ILE A 53 11.36 -12.69 22.39
CA ILE A 53 11.69 -13.31 21.10
C ILE A 53 10.62 -14.33 20.68
N GLY A 54 10.17 -15.17 21.61
CA GLY A 54 9.13 -16.17 21.33
C GLY A 54 7.82 -15.54 20.84
N LYS A 55 7.40 -14.41 21.44
CA LYS A 55 6.18 -13.69 21.03
C LYS A 55 6.27 -13.15 19.61
N ILE A 56 7.37 -12.50 19.24
CA ILE A 56 7.53 -11.96 17.88
C ILE A 56 7.62 -13.09 16.85
N VAL A 57 8.34 -14.18 17.15
CA VAL A 57 8.42 -15.35 16.26
C VAL A 57 7.04 -16.00 16.09
N GLN A 58 6.28 -16.13 17.17
CA GLN A 58 4.91 -16.67 17.14
C GLN A 58 3.98 -15.78 16.30
N CYS A 59 4.04 -14.45 16.49
CA CYS A 59 3.26 -13.52 15.70
C CYS A 59 3.64 -13.60 14.21
N ALA A 60 4.93 -13.59 13.92
CA ALA A 60 5.44 -13.69 12.54
C ALA A 60 4.95 -14.97 11.87
N ALA A 61 5.01 -16.12 12.56
CA ALA A 61 4.52 -17.40 12.06
C ALA A 61 3.01 -17.38 11.71
N ASN A 62 2.19 -16.78 12.57
CA ASN A 62 0.75 -16.66 12.35
C ASN A 62 0.39 -15.76 11.16
N PHE A 63 1.19 -14.73 10.87
CA PHE A 63 0.96 -13.78 9.79
C PHE A 63 1.88 -13.97 8.58
N THR A 64 2.27 -15.22 8.34
CA THR A 64 3.05 -15.62 7.15
C THR A 64 2.21 -15.62 5.87
N ILE A 65 0.92 -15.95 5.96
CA ILE A 65 0.07 -16.17 4.79
C ILE A 65 -1.28 -15.45 4.97
N PRO A 66 -1.53 -14.33 4.27
CA PRO A 66 -0.59 -13.50 3.51
C PRO A 66 0.38 -12.73 4.44
N PRO A 67 1.59 -12.34 3.97
CA PRO A 67 2.62 -11.73 4.81
C PRO A 67 2.16 -10.36 5.35
N LYS A 68 1.81 -10.32 6.64
CA LYS A 68 1.33 -9.11 7.34
C LYS A 68 2.10 -8.84 8.64
N VAL A 69 3.34 -9.31 8.70
CA VAL A 69 4.20 -9.24 9.90
C VAL A 69 4.38 -7.79 10.37
N CYS A 70 4.75 -6.87 9.48
CA CYS A 70 5.01 -5.48 9.87
C CYS A 70 3.83 -4.80 10.56
N THR A 71 2.61 -4.99 10.06
CA THR A 71 1.44 -4.25 10.58
C THR A 71 0.79 -4.92 11.78
N ASN A 72 0.94 -6.23 11.92
CA ASN A 72 0.24 -7.00 12.95
C ASN A 72 1.17 -7.42 14.09
N CYS A 73 2.49 -7.42 13.89
CA CYS A 73 3.49 -7.85 14.87
C CYS A 73 4.40 -6.71 15.35
N ILE A 74 4.04 -5.45 15.04
CA ILE A 74 4.83 -4.29 15.44
C ILE A 74 4.92 -4.20 16.96
N GLU A 75 3.84 -4.45 17.70
CA GLU A 75 3.85 -4.34 19.16
C GLU A 75 4.81 -5.34 19.80
N GLU A 76 4.77 -6.60 19.37
CA GLU A 76 5.68 -7.65 19.82
C GLU A 76 7.13 -7.35 19.46
N TYR A 77 7.38 -6.80 18.26
CA TYR A 77 8.70 -6.38 17.85
C TYR A 77 9.22 -5.21 18.72
N MET A 78 8.35 -4.24 19.02
CA MET A 78 8.67 -3.11 19.89
C MET A 78 9.01 -3.56 21.32
N ASP A 79 8.24 -4.49 21.85
CA ASP A 79 8.50 -5.08 23.16
C ASP A 79 9.82 -5.85 23.20
N TYR A 80 10.09 -6.66 22.18
CA TYR A 80 11.37 -7.37 22.04
C TYR A 80 12.55 -6.39 22.00
N LYS A 81 12.48 -5.34 21.17
CA LYS A 81 13.56 -4.34 21.08
C LYS A 81 13.81 -3.59 22.37
N TYR A 82 12.75 -3.32 23.14
CA TYR A 82 12.89 -2.70 24.45
C TYR A 82 13.63 -3.62 25.42
N VAL A 83 13.25 -4.91 25.50
CA VAL A 83 13.91 -5.90 26.36
C VAL A 83 15.36 -6.14 25.92
N GLU A 84 15.61 -6.17 24.61
CA GLU A 84 16.95 -6.29 24.05
C GLU A 84 17.85 -5.11 24.49
N TYR A 85 17.33 -3.89 24.40
CA TYR A 85 18.03 -2.68 24.86
C TYR A 85 18.35 -2.74 26.36
N ASP A 86 17.36 -3.05 27.21
CA ASP A 86 17.56 -3.19 28.65
C ASP A 86 18.62 -4.24 28.99
N THR A 87 18.59 -5.38 28.29
CA THR A 87 19.53 -6.49 28.51
C THR A 87 20.94 -6.13 28.07
N LYS A 88 21.11 -5.31 27.04
CA LYS A 88 22.43 -4.80 26.60
C LYS A 88 23.02 -3.77 27.55
N HIS A 89 22.18 -3.03 28.27
CA HIS A 89 22.60 -1.97 29.21
C HIS A 89 22.63 -2.41 30.67
N VAL A 90 22.39 -3.70 30.96
CA VAL A 90 22.54 -4.22 32.32
C VAL A 90 24.02 -4.21 32.71
N THR A 91 24.34 -3.41 33.73
CA THR A 91 25.71 -3.25 34.26
C THR A 91 25.76 -3.39 35.78
N ASN A 92 24.61 -3.33 36.45
CA ASN A 92 24.45 -3.44 37.89
C ASN A 92 24.39 -4.89 38.40
N VAL A 93 24.25 -5.87 37.49
CA VAL A 93 24.21 -7.30 37.81
C VAL A 93 25.39 -7.99 37.12
N THR A 94 26.15 -8.73 37.91
CA THR A 94 27.29 -9.52 37.46
C THR A 94 27.05 -10.99 37.76
N SER A 95 27.65 -11.83 36.92
CA SER A 95 27.79 -13.27 37.13
C SER A 95 28.74 -13.55 38.32
N LEU A 96 28.78 -14.79 38.82
CA LEU A 96 29.65 -15.16 39.94
C LEU A 96 31.14 -14.93 39.65
N ASP A 97 31.52 -14.94 38.38
CA ASP A 97 32.88 -14.63 37.90
C ASP A 97 33.15 -13.12 37.71
N ASN A 98 32.25 -12.26 38.20
CA ASN A 98 32.32 -10.80 38.13
C ASN A 98 32.31 -10.23 36.70
N THR A 99 31.87 -11.03 35.73
CA THR A 99 31.55 -10.59 34.37
C THR A 99 30.17 -9.93 34.36
N THR A 100 29.96 -8.92 33.52
CA THR A 100 28.65 -8.28 33.40
C THR A 100 27.66 -9.22 32.72
N CYS A 101 26.38 -9.18 33.11
CA CYS A 101 25.40 -10.04 32.47
C CYS A 101 25.21 -9.72 30.97
N SER A 102 25.37 -8.46 30.56
CA SER A 102 25.34 -8.10 29.13
C SER A 102 26.46 -8.79 28.35
N ASP A 103 27.68 -8.86 28.92
CA ASP A 103 28.78 -9.61 28.34
C ASP A 103 28.48 -11.11 28.27
N VAL A 104 27.95 -11.71 29.34
CA VAL A 104 27.61 -13.14 29.37
C VAL A 104 26.56 -13.51 28.31
N ILE A 105 25.54 -12.67 28.14
CA ILE A 105 24.41 -12.94 27.23
C ILE A 105 24.81 -12.79 25.76
N TYR A 106 25.65 -11.78 25.44
CA TYR A 106 25.95 -11.40 24.06
C TYR A 106 27.37 -11.74 23.59
N ARG A 107 28.30 -12.13 24.47
CA ARG A 107 29.63 -12.59 24.01
C ARG A 107 29.58 -14.01 23.45
N ASN A 108 30.43 -14.22 22.46
CA ASN A 108 30.67 -15.52 21.87
C ASN A 108 31.69 -16.31 22.69
N TYR A 109 31.23 -17.16 23.60
CA TYR A 109 32.09 -18.21 24.17
C TYR A 109 31.88 -19.60 23.56
N LEU A 110 30.74 -19.89 22.92
CA LEU A 110 30.63 -21.01 21.96
C LEU A 110 29.42 -20.85 21.01
N LEU A 111 28.24 -20.50 21.55
CA LEU A 111 27.02 -20.13 20.82
C LEU A 111 26.00 -19.59 21.84
N SER A 112 25.52 -18.34 21.71
CA SER A 112 24.40 -17.83 22.51
C SER A 112 23.12 -17.91 21.67
N TYR A 113 22.27 -18.89 21.95
CA TYR A 113 21.01 -19.07 21.20
C TYR A 113 20.13 -17.82 21.23
N VAL A 114 20.11 -17.10 22.36
CA VAL A 114 19.31 -15.89 22.51
C VAL A 114 19.86 -14.76 21.64
N ASN A 115 21.19 -14.62 21.54
CA ASN A 115 21.82 -13.67 20.63
C ASN A 115 21.57 -14.04 19.15
N GLU A 116 21.72 -15.31 18.78
CA GLU A 116 21.46 -15.80 17.42
C GLU A 116 19.99 -15.63 17.00
N LEU A 117 19.06 -15.91 17.90
CA LEU A 117 17.63 -15.70 17.67
C LEU A 117 17.29 -14.21 17.57
N SER A 118 17.87 -13.38 18.42
CA SER A 118 17.73 -11.92 18.36
C SER A 118 18.18 -11.38 17.00
N GLN A 119 19.36 -11.78 16.53
CA GLN A 119 19.86 -11.42 15.20
C GLN A 119 18.99 -11.96 14.06
N SER A 120 18.41 -13.15 14.23
CA SER A 120 17.51 -13.75 13.24
C SER A 120 16.17 -13.01 13.18
N VAL A 121 15.61 -12.58 14.31
CA VAL A 121 14.40 -11.75 14.34
C VAL A 121 14.64 -10.44 13.59
N ASP A 122 15.77 -9.78 13.84
CA ASP A 122 16.08 -8.51 13.16
C ASP A 122 16.31 -8.71 11.68
N SER A 123 17.28 -9.56 11.31
CA SER A 123 17.73 -9.66 9.92
C SER A 123 16.80 -10.51 9.05
N ARG A 124 16.21 -11.57 9.58
CA ARG A 124 15.43 -12.56 8.79
C ARG A 124 13.93 -12.34 8.85
N ILE A 125 13.42 -11.77 9.93
CA ILE A 125 11.99 -11.49 10.07
C ILE A 125 11.71 -10.03 9.73
N TRP A 126 12.41 -9.08 10.36
CA TRP A 126 12.09 -7.65 10.22
C TRP A 126 12.70 -6.99 8.98
N ASP A 127 13.99 -7.17 8.73
CA ASP A 127 14.69 -6.48 7.64
C ASP A 127 14.34 -7.06 6.27
N ILE A 128 14.26 -8.39 6.15
CA ILE A 128 13.82 -9.05 4.90
C ILE A 128 12.39 -8.66 4.52
N SER A 129 11.50 -8.45 5.50
CA SER A 129 10.14 -7.99 5.25
C SER A 129 10.05 -6.49 4.93
N ARG A 130 11.18 -5.77 4.96
CA ARG A 130 11.30 -4.34 4.64
C ARG A 130 10.33 -3.48 5.44
N CYS A 131 10.13 -3.81 6.72
CA CYS A 131 9.20 -3.05 7.56
C CYS A 131 9.59 -1.56 7.68
N GLY A 132 10.87 -1.21 7.55
CA GLY A 132 11.34 0.18 7.56
C GLY A 132 10.78 1.06 6.43
N ASP A 133 10.36 0.48 5.30
CA ASP A 133 9.69 1.25 4.23
C ASP A 133 8.23 1.58 4.59
N CYS A 134 7.64 0.78 5.47
CA CYS A 134 6.21 0.79 5.78
C CYS A 134 5.88 1.53 7.07
N LEU A 135 6.74 1.40 8.08
CA LEU A 135 6.53 1.93 9.41
C LEU A 135 7.87 2.38 10.01
N THR A 136 7.77 3.40 10.86
CA THR A 136 8.92 3.97 11.54
C THR A 136 8.67 3.88 13.04
N PRO A 137 9.40 3.00 13.74
CA PRO A 137 9.27 2.90 15.19
C PRO A 137 9.91 4.14 15.86
N ILE A 138 9.22 4.69 16.84
CA ILE A 138 9.64 5.86 17.62
C ILE A 138 9.90 5.39 19.05
N TRP A 139 11.17 5.48 19.45
CA TRP A 139 11.65 5.01 20.74
C TRP A 139 12.01 6.20 21.62
N ASP A 140 11.49 6.21 22.84
CA ASP A 140 11.99 7.07 23.92
C ASP A 140 12.25 6.18 25.14
N TYR A 141 13.52 5.79 25.29
CA TYR A 141 13.96 4.91 26.37
C TYR A 141 13.94 5.61 27.73
N GLU A 142 14.08 6.93 27.78
CA GLU A 142 14.11 7.70 29.04
C GLU A 142 12.71 7.81 29.65
N ASN A 143 11.70 8.07 28.81
CA ASN A 143 10.31 8.18 29.25
C ASN A 143 9.52 6.87 29.13
N ASN A 144 10.17 5.77 28.74
CA ASN A 144 9.55 4.46 28.50
C ASN A 144 8.32 4.56 27.56
N THR A 145 8.40 5.43 26.54
CA THR A 145 7.31 5.57 25.56
C THR A 145 7.65 4.79 24.30
N LYS A 146 6.66 4.03 23.82
CA LYS A 146 6.77 3.19 22.63
C LYS A 146 5.68 3.62 21.67
N ASN A 147 6.08 4.29 20.58
CA ASN A 147 5.16 4.73 19.54
C ASN A 147 5.66 4.24 18.17
N TYR A 148 4.79 4.26 17.18
CA TYR A 148 5.16 3.95 15.80
C TYR A 148 4.23 4.69 14.86
N ASP A 149 4.78 5.14 13.73
CA ASP A 149 4.03 5.83 12.69
C ASP A 149 4.03 5.02 11.40
N TYR A 150 2.90 5.06 10.69
CA TYR A 150 2.78 4.46 9.37
C TYR A 150 3.19 5.45 8.28
N SER A 151 3.93 4.97 7.30
CA SER A 151 4.24 5.75 6.10
C SER A 151 2.95 6.05 5.32
N LEU A 152 2.82 7.27 4.79
CA LEU A 152 1.67 7.70 3.98
C LEU A 152 1.40 6.73 2.82
N LYS A 153 2.45 6.19 2.21
CA LYS A 153 2.36 5.23 1.11
C LYS A 153 1.62 3.95 1.50
N VAL A 154 1.79 3.49 2.75
CA VAL A 154 1.10 2.29 3.26
C VAL A 154 -0.37 2.55 3.49
N ILE A 155 -0.70 3.73 4.02
CA ILE A 155 -2.08 4.16 4.23
C ILE A 155 -2.78 4.25 2.87
N ASP A 156 -2.15 4.92 1.90
CA ASP A 156 -2.65 5.04 0.53
C ASP A 156 -2.82 3.67 -0.14
N PHE A 157 -1.84 2.77 0.01
CA PHE A 157 -1.91 1.42 -0.54
C PHE A 157 -3.08 0.62 0.06
N LYS A 158 -3.21 0.60 1.40
CA LYS A 158 -4.33 -0.08 2.08
C LYS A 158 -5.69 0.50 1.68
N MET A 159 -5.78 1.83 1.56
CA MET A 159 -7.00 2.52 1.13
C MET A 159 -7.31 2.25 -0.35
N ASN A 160 -6.31 2.17 -1.22
CA ASN A 160 -6.50 1.84 -2.63
C ASN A 160 -6.92 0.38 -2.84
N ASP A 161 -6.32 -0.56 -2.11
CA ASP A 161 -6.70 -1.98 -2.17
C ASP A 161 -8.12 -2.21 -1.66
N THR A 162 -8.49 -1.60 -0.53
CA THR A 162 -9.86 -1.67 -0.01
C THR A 162 -10.85 -1.01 -0.97
N ALA A 163 -10.52 0.14 -1.56
CA ALA A 163 -11.33 0.76 -2.60
C ALA A 163 -11.46 -0.12 -3.85
N ARG A 164 -10.38 -0.79 -4.27
CA ARG A 164 -10.40 -1.72 -5.40
C ARG A 164 -11.26 -2.94 -5.10
N LEU A 165 -11.14 -3.56 -3.93
CA LEU A 165 -11.99 -4.66 -3.49
C LEU A 165 -13.46 -4.23 -3.46
N TRP A 166 -13.76 -3.09 -2.83
CA TRP A 166 -15.12 -2.57 -2.70
C TRP A 166 -15.78 -2.28 -4.05
N ASN A 167 -15.02 -1.71 -5.00
CA ASN A 167 -15.51 -1.41 -6.34
C ASN A 167 -15.55 -2.64 -7.25
N HIS A 168 -14.50 -3.44 -7.32
CA HIS A 168 -14.34 -4.48 -8.34
C HIS A 168 -14.77 -5.88 -7.91
N VAL A 169 -14.62 -6.23 -6.63
CA VAL A 169 -15.00 -7.57 -6.12
C VAL A 169 -16.43 -7.55 -5.62
N TRP A 170 -16.76 -6.57 -4.77
CA TRP A 170 -18.07 -6.50 -4.13
C TRP A 170 -19.09 -5.69 -4.94
N ASN A 171 -18.63 -4.90 -5.92
CA ASN A 171 -19.47 -4.00 -6.71
C ASN A 171 -20.39 -3.13 -5.83
N CYS A 172 -19.95 -2.81 -4.61
CA CYS A 172 -20.70 -2.02 -3.64
C CYS A 172 -20.69 -0.53 -3.98
N SER A 173 -19.85 -0.13 -4.94
CA SER A 173 -19.98 1.11 -5.71
C SER A 173 -21.41 1.26 -6.16
N THR A 174 -22.12 2.22 -5.59
CA THR A 174 -23.53 2.50 -5.90
C THR A 174 -23.68 3.12 -7.30
N ALA A 175 -23.22 2.42 -8.34
CA ALA A 175 -23.57 2.71 -9.72
C ALA A 175 -25.10 2.69 -9.91
N GLN A 176 -25.79 1.81 -9.18
CA GLN A 176 -27.25 1.67 -9.25
C GLN A 176 -28.03 2.88 -8.71
N LYS A 177 -27.41 3.76 -7.92
CA LYS A 177 -28.08 5.00 -7.43
C LYS A 177 -27.82 6.21 -8.35
N ARG A 178 -26.77 6.16 -9.19
CA ARG A 178 -26.42 7.24 -10.13
C ARG A 178 -27.42 7.42 -11.27
N GLU A 179 -28.08 6.36 -11.75
CA GLU A 179 -29.10 6.51 -12.81
C GLU A 179 -30.31 7.35 -12.36
N LYS A 180 -30.73 7.21 -11.11
CA LYS A 180 -31.89 7.95 -10.58
C LYS A 180 -31.59 9.43 -10.33
N GLU A 181 -30.33 9.77 -10.07
CA GLU A 181 -29.89 11.15 -9.80
C GLU A 181 -29.43 11.89 -11.08
N TYR A 182 -29.08 11.18 -12.16
CA TYR A 182 -28.66 11.78 -13.43
C TYR A 182 -29.81 12.44 -14.23
N VAL A 183 -31.01 11.86 -14.17
CA VAL A 183 -32.20 12.36 -14.88
C VAL A 183 -32.58 13.79 -14.46
N PRO A 184 -32.72 14.15 -13.17
CA PRO A 184 -33.04 15.54 -12.81
C PRO A 184 -31.91 16.53 -13.14
N VAL A 185 -30.65 16.11 -13.05
CA VAL A 185 -29.48 16.96 -13.36
C VAL A 185 -29.40 17.29 -14.87
N THR A 186 -29.70 16.33 -15.73
CA THR A 186 -29.73 16.59 -17.19
C THR A 186 -30.89 17.47 -17.61
N ILE A 187 -32.07 17.29 -17.02
CA ILE A 187 -33.25 18.12 -17.30
C ILE A 187 -32.98 19.58 -16.88
N THR A 188 -32.44 19.79 -15.68
CA THR A 188 -32.13 21.14 -15.18
C THR A 188 -31.05 21.83 -16.02
N ALA A 189 -29.99 21.13 -16.40
CA ALA A 189 -28.97 21.67 -17.30
C ALA A 189 -29.55 22.05 -18.67
N GLY A 190 -30.43 21.22 -19.24
CA GLY A 190 -31.09 21.49 -20.51
C GLY A 190 -31.99 22.73 -20.47
N LEU A 191 -32.76 22.91 -19.39
CA LEU A 191 -33.59 24.10 -19.18
C LEU A 191 -32.75 25.37 -19.06
N LEU A 192 -31.61 25.31 -18.37
CA LEU A 192 -30.70 26.45 -18.25
C LEU A 192 -30.14 26.87 -19.63
N VAL A 193 -29.76 25.91 -20.47
CA VAL A 193 -29.29 26.21 -21.84
C VAL A 193 -30.42 26.76 -22.70
N LEU A 194 -31.64 26.25 -22.56
CA LEU A 194 -32.80 26.77 -23.27
C LEU A 194 -33.08 28.23 -22.89
N PHE A 195 -33.06 28.55 -21.59
CA PHE A 195 -33.27 29.92 -21.11
C PHE A 195 -32.19 30.90 -21.58
N THR A 196 -30.91 30.47 -21.64
CA THR A 196 -29.84 31.34 -22.16
C THR A 196 -30.00 31.60 -23.65
N VAL A 197 -30.42 30.61 -24.44
CA VAL A 197 -30.74 30.79 -25.86
C VAL A 197 -31.91 31.76 -26.04
N PHE A 198 -33.01 31.57 -25.30
CA PHE A 198 -34.15 32.48 -25.38
C PHE A 198 -33.80 33.90 -24.95
N PHE A 199 -32.97 34.08 -23.93
CA PHE A 199 -32.49 35.40 -23.51
C PHE A 199 -31.66 36.07 -24.62
N TYR A 200 -30.78 35.32 -25.28
CA TYR A 200 -29.97 35.82 -26.41
C TYR A 200 -30.83 36.19 -27.63
N LEU A 201 -31.79 35.33 -27.99
CA LEU A 201 -32.72 35.61 -29.10
C LEU A 201 -33.63 36.81 -28.80
N SER A 202 -34.12 36.91 -27.57
CA SER A 202 -34.95 38.05 -27.15
C SER A 202 -34.16 39.35 -27.18
N SER A 203 -32.91 39.34 -26.71
CA SER A 203 -32.00 40.48 -26.79
C SER A 203 -31.68 40.87 -28.24
N TYR A 204 -31.56 39.89 -29.15
CA TYR A 204 -31.32 40.14 -30.57
C TYR A 204 -32.53 40.81 -31.25
N ILE A 205 -33.74 40.29 -31.00
CA ILE A 205 -34.98 40.83 -31.60
C ILE A 205 -35.28 42.22 -31.04
N GLN A 206 -35.18 42.40 -29.73
CA GLN A 206 -35.44 43.68 -29.06
C GLN A 206 -34.34 44.71 -29.31
N GLY A 207 -33.11 44.23 -29.56
CA GLY A 207 -31.98 45.05 -30.00
C GLY A 207 -32.15 45.62 -31.41
N GLY A 208 -33.16 45.17 -32.15
CA GLY A 208 -33.44 45.54 -33.54
C GLY A 208 -32.30 45.08 -34.42
N GLY A 209 -32.50 44.03 -35.23
CA GLY A 209 -31.53 43.53 -36.21
C GLY A 209 -31.22 44.52 -37.35
N GLU A 210 -31.16 45.81 -37.05
CA GLU A 210 -30.87 46.91 -37.95
C GLU A 210 -29.49 47.49 -37.56
N ALA A 211 -28.61 47.63 -38.54
CA ALA A 211 -27.31 48.26 -38.33
C ALA A 211 -27.55 49.67 -37.76
N ARG A 212 -27.27 49.86 -36.47
CA ARG A 212 -27.41 51.17 -35.83
C ARG A 212 -26.62 52.18 -36.66
N ARG A 213 -27.32 53.08 -37.35
CA ARG A 213 -26.69 54.23 -38.01
C ARG A 213 -26.09 55.06 -36.89
N PHE A 214 -24.78 54.97 -36.71
CA PHE A 214 -24.06 55.79 -35.74
C PHE A 214 -24.37 57.25 -36.05
N VAL A 215 -25.18 57.89 -35.20
CA VAL A 215 -25.35 59.33 -35.27
C VAL A 215 -24.02 59.92 -34.81
N GLN A 216 -23.32 60.53 -35.75
CA GLN A 216 -22.06 61.17 -35.49
C GLN A 216 -22.34 62.46 -34.71
N TYR A 217 -22.13 62.41 -33.39
CA TYR A 217 -22.34 63.53 -32.46
C TYR A 217 -21.51 64.79 -32.77
N SER A 218 -20.57 64.71 -33.73
CA SER A 218 -19.71 65.80 -34.19
C SER A 218 -20.42 66.93 -34.95
N ARG A 219 -21.73 66.83 -35.21
CA ARG A 219 -22.52 67.84 -35.94
C ARG A 219 -23.73 68.40 -35.18
N LEU A 220 -23.79 68.25 -33.87
CA LEU A 220 -24.77 68.97 -33.06
C LEU A 220 -24.13 70.26 -32.51
N THR A 221 -24.53 71.39 -33.08
CA THR A 221 -24.25 72.72 -32.55
C THR A 221 -24.97 72.86 -31.20
N ASP A 222 -24.23 73.26 -30.17
CA ASP A 222 -24.68 73.42 -28.79
C ASP A 222 -25.88 74.39 -28.65
N PRO A 223 -27.04 73.94 -28.13
CA PRO A 223 -28.00 74.83 -27.51
C PRO A 223 -27.77 74.85 -25.99
N ARG A 224 -27.31 76.01 -25.53
CA ARG A 224 -27.39 76.54 -24.17
C ARG A 224 -28.69 76.17 -23.43
N PRO A 225 -28.66 76.20 -22.08
CA PRO A 225 -29.29 75.19 -21.23
C PRO A 225 -30.80 75.38 -21.10
N ALA A 226 -31.57 74.36 -21.50
CA ALA A 226 -32.96 74.21 -21.09
C ALA A 226 -33.02 73.26 -19.88
N ARG A 227 -33.06 73.89 -18.72
CA ARG A 227 -33.25 73.31 -17.39
C ARG A 227 -34.64 72.68 -17.31
N GLN A 228 -34.74 71.35 -17.27
CA GLN A 228 -35.96 70.69 -16.78
C GLN A 228 -35.61 69.56 -15.82
N HIS A 229 -36.01 69.79 -14.58
CA HIS A 229 -35.98 68.90 -13.45
C HIS A 229 -36.94 67.73 -13.65
N LEU A 230 -36.51 66.50 -13.41
CA LEU A 230 -37.34 65.51 -12.73
C LEU A 230 -36.52 64.76 -11.67
N LEU A 231 -36.78 65.22 -10.45
CA LEU A 231 -36.85 64.57 -9.14
C LEU A 231 -36.03 63.29 -8.86
N SER A 232 -35.16 63.48 -7.89
CA SER A 232 -34.42 62.52 -7.06
C SER A 232 -35.33 61.62 -6.22
N THR A 233 -34.87 60.40 -5.96
CA THR A 233 -34.89 59.85 -4.59
C THR A 233 -33.56 59.18 -4.28
N THR A 234 -33.12 59.49 -3.07
CA THR A 234 -31.79 59.37 -2.47
C THR A 234 -31.59 58.04 -1.74
N ALA A 235 -30.38 57.49 -1.82
CA ALA A 235 -29.64 56.83 -0.74
C ALA A 235 -28.18 56.70 -1.24
N SER A 236 -27.31 57.68 -0.98
CA SER A 236 -26.60 58.00 0.27
C SER A 236 -25.12 57.64 0.11
N ASP A 237 -24.30 58.69 0.16
CA ASP A 237 -22.86 58.79 -0.06
C ASP A 237 -22.00 57.96 0.92
N ALA A 238 -20.76 57.65 0.51
CA ALA A 238 -19.59 58.43 0.97
C ALA A 238 -18.23 57.80 0.59
N ASN A 239 -17.42 58.62 -0.10
CA ASN A 239 -15.96 58.82 0.08
C ASN A 239 -15.02 57.63 -0.30
N LEU A 240 -13.82 57.79 -0.87
CA LEU A 240 -12.93 58.93 -0.99
C LEU A 240 -11.84 58.61 -2.04
N SER A 241 -11.51 59.61 -2.86
CA SER A 241 -10.16 59.99 -3.32
C SER A 241 -9.24 59.02 -4.09
N SER A 242 -8.85 59.56 -5.26
CA SER A 242 -7.50 59.56 -5.83
C SER A 242 -6.83 58.22 -6.15
N ARG A 243 -6.48 58.04 -7.42
CA ARG A 243 -5.21 58.55 -7.98
C ARG A 243 -4.94 57.85 -9.29
N ALA A 244 -4.80 58.66 -10.33
CA ALA A 244 -4.29 58.25 -11.62
C ALA A 244 -2.88 57.65 -11.50
N SER A 245 -2.58 56.71 -12.37
CA SER A 245 -1.37 56.61 -13.20
C SER A 245 -0.92 55.15 -13.28
N ARG A 246 -0.94 54.55 -14.47
CA ARG A 246 0.07 54.69 -15.54
C ARG A 246 1.29 53.82 -15.21
N LEU A 247 1.48 52.80 -16.04
CA LEU A 247 2.69 52.36 -16.73
C LEU A 247 2.57 50.84 -16.97
N ASP A 248 2.59 50.40 -18.24
CA ASP A 248 3.81 50.12 -19.02
C ASP A 248 4.62 49.00 -18.32
N THR A 249 5.09 47.95 -18.97
CA THR A 249 5.29 47.60 -20.37
C THR A 249 5.68 46.10 -20.30
N SER A 250 5.44 45.29 -21.33
CA SER A 250 6.52 44.78 -22.20
C SER A 250 7.60 43.96 -21.46
N LEU A 251 8.03 42.80 -21.92
CA LEU A 251 8.39 42.44 -23.28
C LEU A 251 8.91 41.00 -23.18
N ASP A 252 8.73 40.22 -24.24
CA ASP A 252 9.73 39.28 -24.78
C ASP A 252 10.23 38.09 -23.92
N LYS A 253 10.62 36.95 -24.48
CA LYS A 253 10.75 36.48 -25.86
C LYS A 253 11.02 34.97 -25.78
N SER A 254 10.59 34.26 -26.81
CA SER A 254 11.41 33.26 -27.54
C SER A 254 11.78 31.93 -26.85
N ILE A 255 12.02 30.79 -27.51
CA ILE A 255 11.95 30.27 -28.89
C ILE A 255 12.48 28.81 -28.75
N VAL A 256 11.97 27.84 -29.55
CA VAL A 256 12.64 26.56 -29.93
C VAL A 256 12.78 25.49 -28.82
N SER A 257 12.65 24.18 -29.05
CA SER A 257 12.34 23.34 -30.20
C SER A 257 12.24 21.88 -29.74
N SER A 258 11.39 21.11 -30.42
CA SER A 258 11.53 19.67 -30.76
C SER A 258 12.20 18.69 -29.77
N SER A 259 11.43 17.73 -29.25
CA SER A 259 11.44 16.33 -29.73
C SER A 259 10.43 15.46 -28.94
N PRO A 260 10.02 14.30 -29.49
CA PRO A 260 8.74 13.68 -29.17
C PRO A 260 8.81 12.72 -27.98
N SER A 261 7.73 12.76 -27.20
CA SER A 261 7.37 11.80 -26.15
C SER A 261 7.25 10.38 -26.73
N PRO A 262 7.74 9.34 -26.03
CA PRO A 262 7.55 7.97 -26.46
C PRO A 262 6.08 7.58 -26.27
N GLN A 263 5.39 7.36 -27.39
CA GLN A 263 4.09 6.71 -27.40
C GLN A 263 4.24 5.27 -26.90
N PRO A 264 3.25 4.73 -26.17
CA PRO A 264 3.20 3.31 -25.89
C PRO A 264 2.97 2.57 -27.21
N THR A 265 3.95 1.79 -27.64
CA THR A 265 3.80 0.88 -28.76
C THR A 265 2.67 -0.08 -28.43
N ARG A 266 1.58 0.06 -29.18
CA ARG A 266 0.46 -0.89 -29.27
C ARG A 266 1.06 -2.22 -29.74
N LEU A 267 1.42 -3.10 -28.80
CA LEU A 267 1.77 -4.47 -29.13
C LEU A 267 0.49 -5.13 -29.64
N ILE A 268 0.55 -5.59 -30.89
CA ILE A 268 -0.51 -6.30 -31.57
C ILE A 268 -0.84 -7.53 -30.72
N LEU A 269 -1.91 -7.44 -29.93
CA LEU A 269 -2.55 -8.60 -29.34
C LEU A 269 -3.23 -9.33 -30.50
N GLY A 270 -2.57 -10.36 -31.00
CA GLY A 270 -3.00 -11.03 -32.23
C GLY A 270 -2.16 -12.24 -32.57
N ARG A 271 -1.87 -13.09 -31.58
CA ARG A 271 -1.54 -14.48 -31.86
C ARG A 271 -2.20 -15.37 -30.82
N ASP A 272 -3.48 -15.67 -31.04
CA ASP A 272 -4.09 -16.86 -30.47
C ASP A 272 -3.31 -18.07 -31.02
N MET A 273 -2.36 -18.56 -30.23
CA MET A 273 -1.69 -19.83 -30.50
C MET A 273 -2.39 -20.91 -29.70
N SER A 274 -3.14 -21.72 -30.43
CA SER A 274 -3.91 -22.87 -29.98
C SER A 274 -3.08 -23.77 -29.06
N HIS A 275 -3.47 -23.86 -27.78
CA HIS A 275 -2.96 -24.91 -26.90
C HIS A 275 -3.38 -26.27 -27.47
N LYS A 276 -2.43 -27.20 -27.54
CA LYS A 276 -2.66 -28.57 -27.98
C LYS A 276 -3.80 -29.16 -27.15
N ALA A 277 -4.95 -29.44 -27.77
CA ALA A 277 -6.16 -29.94 -27.12
C ALA A 277 -6.11 -31.46 -26.82
N ALA A 278 -4.93 -31.96 -26.44
CA ALA A 278 -4.79 -33.35 -25.98
C ALA A 278 -5.30 -33.46 -24.54
N PRO A 279 -6.07 -34.49 -24.16
CA PRO A 279 -6.40 -34.74 -22.75
C PRO A 279 -5.13 -34.81 -21.89
N LEU A 280 -5.19 -34.31 -20.65
CA LEU A 280 -4.09 -34.45 -19.69
C LEU A 280 -4.01 -35.92 -19.23
N GLU A 281 -2.82 -36.45 -19.04
CA GLU A 281 -2.62 -37.81 -18.55
C GLU A 281 -2.94 -37.86 -17.04
N GLU A 282 -3.82 -38.79 -16.65
CA GLU A 282 -4.29 -38.96 -15.27
C GLU A 282 -3.23 -39.71 -14.45
N GLY A 283 -2.75 -39.10 -13.36
CA GLY A 283 -1.69 -39.65 -12.49
C GLY A 283 -0.29 -39.03 -12.65
N VAL A 284 -0.13 -38.07 -13.56
CA VAL A 284 1.11 -37.29 -13.75
C VAL A 284 0.92 -35.86 -13.20
N ASP A 285 2.01 -35.22 -12.74
CA ASP A 285 1.98 -33.82 -12.27
C ASP A 285 1.31 -32.89 -13.31
N GLN A 286 0.13 -32.40 -12.95
CA GLN A 286 -0.66 -31.54 -13.82
C GLN A 286 0.04 -30.21 -14.08
N LEU A 287 0.82 -29.70 -13.12
CA LEU A 287 1.56 -28.45 -13.29
C LEU A 287 2.66 -28.60 -14.35
N GLY A 288 3.43 -29.69 -14.29
CA GLY A 288 4.43 -30.03 -15.31
C GLY A 288 3.84 -30.11 -16.72
N GLN A 289 2.70 -30.79 -16.89
CA GLN A 289 2.03 -30.90 -18.19
C GLN A 289 1.57 -29.53 -18.74
N TRP A 290 1.10 -28.63 -17.87
CA TRP A 290 0.70 -27.29 -18.28
C TRP A 290 1.89 -26.38 -18.58
N ARG A 291 2.99 -26.51 -17.84
CA ARG A 291 4.25 -25.80 -18.14
C ARG A 291 4.77 -26.16 -19.53
N GLU A 292 4.75 -27.43 -19.90
CA GLU A 292 5.17 -27.86 -21.25
C GLU A 292 4.28 -27.27 -22.35
N ARG A 293 2.96 -27.25 -22.16
CA ARG A 293 2.00 -26.67 -23.13
C ARG A 293 2.06 -25.14 -23.20
N CYS A 294 2.59 -24.50 -22.16
CA CYS A 294 2.78 -23.05 -22.09
C CYS A 294 4.20 -22.63 -22.51
N ALA A 295 5.14 -23.56 -22.69
CA ALA A 295 6.52 -23.26 -23.07
C ALA A 295 6.61 -22.50 -24.40
N ASP A 296 5.73 -22.82 -25.36
CA ASP A 296 5.66 -22.13 -26.66
C ASP A 296 5.36 -20.62 -26.53
N HIS A 297 4.65 -20.21 -25.47
CA HIS A 297 4.30 -18.80 -25.23
C HIS A 297 5.47 -17.97 -24.73
N VAL A 298 6.51 -18.62 -24.20
CA VAL A 298 7.68 -17.99 -23.58
C VAL A 298 8.99 -18.41 -24.23
N ALA A 299 8.94 -18.87 -25.49
CA ALA A 299 10.10 -19.34 -26.24
C ALA A 299 11.21 -18.28 -26.32
N ASP A 300 10.85 -17.00 -26.47
CA ASP A 300 11.80 -15.89 -26.54
C ASP A 300 12.57 -15.70 -25.21
N LEU A 301 11.89 -15.85 -24.07
CA LEU A 301 12.50 -15.74 -22.74
C LEU A 301 13.36 -16.97 -22.42
N LYS A 302 12.95 -18.15 -22.91
CA LYS A 302 13.75 -19.37 -22.83
C LYS A 302 15.07 -19.21 -23.61
N GLN A 303 15.01 -18.60 -24.79
CA GLN A 303 16.19 -18.32 -25.59
C GLN A 303 17.14 -17.35 -24.87
N LEU A 304 16.62 -16.28 -24.27
CA LEU A 304 17.43 -15.33 -23.50
C LEU A 304 18.15 -16.00 -22.31
N LEU A 305 17.45 -16.90 -21.62
CA LEU A 305 18.02 -17.69 -20.53
C LEU A 305 19.13 -18.64 -21.03
N ASP A 306 18.91 -19.30 -22.16
CA ASP A 306 19.91 -20.21 -22.77
C ASP A 306 21.16 -19.44 -23.23
N ASP A 307 20.98 -18.28 -23.86
CA ASP A 307 22.09 -17.40 -24.27
C ASP A 307 22.92 -16.91 -23.06
N CYS A 308 22.26 -16.66 -21.92
CA CYS A 308 22.95 -16.36 -20.68
C CYS A 308 23.73 -17.57 -20.15
N ASN A 309 23.10 -18.75 -20.11
CA ASN A 309 23.74 -19.97 -19.64
C ASN A 309 24.97 -20.32 -20.48
N ASP A 310 24.93 -20.14 -21.79
CA ASP A 310 26.07 -20.36 -22.69
C ASP A 310 27.21 -19.37 -22.41
N ARG A 311 26.88 -18.11 -22.09
CA ARG A 311 27.87 -17.09 -21.71
C ARG A 311 28.53 -17.36 -20.37
N VAL A 312 27.77 -17.84 -19.39
CA VAL A 312 28.29 -18.20 -18.06
C VAL A 312 29.15 -19.47 -18.14
N ASN A 313 28.69 -20.49 -18.87
CA ASN A 313 29.40 -21.76 -19.00
C ASN A 313 30.66 -21.68 -19.88
N SER A 314 30.73 -20.71 -20.81
CA SER A 314 31.91 -20.51 -21.66
C SER A 314 33.07 -19.80 -20.94
N ARG A 315 32.84 -19.20 -19.77
CA ARG A 315 33.86 -18.48 -19.01
C ARG A 315 34.31 -19.29 -17.79
N THR A 316 35.62 -19.43 -17.60
CA THR A 316 36.19 -20.17 -16.45
C THR A 316 36.19 -19.37 -15.14
N ASN A 317 36.04 -18.04 -15.20
CA ASN A 317 35.91 -17.17 -14.03
C ASN A 317 35.06 -15.94 -14.39
N THR A 318 33.82 -15.89 -13.93
CA THR A 318 32.86 -14.83 -14.22
C THR A 318 32.00 -14.54 -12.99
N GLU A 319 31.73 -13.26 -12.73
CA GLU A 319 30.81 -12.80 -11.66
C GLU A 319 29.36 -12.65 -12.17
N GLU A 320 29.14 -12.90 -13.46
CA GLU A 320 27.83 -12.85 -14.10
C GLU A 320 26.97 -14.06 -13.70
N THR A 321 25.68 -13.82 -13.39
CA THR A 321 24.70 -14.85 -13.05
C THR A 321 23.44 -14.70 -13.90
N CYS A 322 22.82 -15.82 -14.28
CA CYS A 322 21.59 -15.85 -15.09
C CYS A 322 20.31 -15.82 -14.26
N HIS A 323 20.37 -15.28 -13.04
CA HIS A 323 19.26 -15.32 -12.10
C HIS A 323 18.08 -14.47 -12.60
N GLN A 324 18.34 -13.33 -13.22
CA GLN A 324 17.28 -12.43 -13.69
C GLN A 324 16.48 -13.07 -14.83
N GLU A 325 17.18 -13.59 -15.84
CA GLU A 325 16.58 -14.26 -17.00
C GLU A 325 15.81 -15.52 -16.58
N MET A 326 16.29 -16.23 -15.55
CA MET A 326 15.61 -17.38 -14.98
C MET A 326 14.29 -16.99 -14.32
N VAL A 327 14.30 -15.93 -13.50
CA VAL A 327 13.08 -15.43 -12.84
C VAL A 327 12.07 -14.93 -13.86
N ASP A 328 12.52 -14.20 -14.88
CA ASP A 328 11.65 -13.67 -15.93
C ASP A 328 11.01 -14.80 -16.76
N TYR A 329 11.78 -15.83 -17.11
CA TYR A 329 11.24 -17.04 -17.77
C TYR A 329 10.20 -17.75 -16.91
N ILE A 330 10.49 -17.99 -15.63
CA ILE A 330 9.57 -18.70 -14.72
C ILE A 330 8.29 -17.91 -14.50
N HIS A 331 8.39 -16.60 -14.25
CA HIS A 331 7.23 -15.75 -14.00
C HIS A 331 6.22 -15.83 -15.17
N HIS A 332 6.70 -15.65 -16.39
CA HIS A 332 5.84 -15.67 -17.57
C HIS A 332 5.36 -17.08 -17.96
N LEU A 333 6.14 -18.11 -17.66
CA LEU A 333 5.70 -19.50 -17.84
C LEU A 333 4.55 -19.83 -16.88
N ASP A 334 4.69 -19.45 -15.61
CA ASP A 334 3.72 -19.74 -14.56
C ASP A 334 2.46 -18.88 -14.67
N ASP A 335 2.54 -17.64 -15.18
CA ASP A 335 1.37 -16.82 -15.55
C ASP A 335 0.41 -17.58 -16.48
N CYS A 336 0.94 -18.42 -17.37
CA CYS A 336 0.16 -19.27 -18.27
C CYS A 336 -0.25 -20.61 -17.63
N ALA A 337 0.67 -21.27 -16.93
CA ALA A 337 0.50 -22.66 -16.47
C ALA A 337 -0.31 -22.77 -15.19
N MET A 338 -0.06 -21.90 -14.21
CA MET A 338 -0.65 -21.99 -12.86
C MET A 338 -2.18 -21.96 -12.84
N PRO A 339 -2.88 -20.98 -13.45
CA PRO A 339 -4.34 -20.94 -13.39
C PRO A 339 -4.99 -22.16 -14.04
N LYS A 340 -4.36 -22.76 -15.06
CA LYS A 340 -4.85 -23.94 -15.77
C LYS A 340 -4.57 -25.23 -15.01
N ALA A 341 -3.41 -25.33 -14.37
CA ALA A 341 -3.08 -26.42 -13.49
C ALA A 341 -4.04 -26.47 -12.30
N PHE A 342 -4.31 -25.33 -11.64
CA PHE A 342 -5.29 -25.29 -10.55
C PHE A 342 -6.72 -25.61 -11.00
N ALA A 343 -7.11 -25.25 -12.22
CA ALA A 343 -8.42 -25.63 -12.76
C ALA A 343 -8.54 -27.12 -13.12
N ALA A 344 -7.40 -27.79 -13.37
CA ALA A 344 -7.35 -29.23 -13.70
C ALA A 344 -7.29 -30.14 -12.46
N LEU A 345 -6.89 -29.60 -11.31
CA LEU A 345 -6.86 -30.32 -10.04
C LEU A 345 -8.31 -30.47 -9.53
N LYS A 346 -8.70 -31.71 -9.22
CA LYS A 346 -10.06 -32.07 -8.80
C LYS A 346 -10.13 -32.44 -7.32
#